data_AF-A0A235BTE1-F1
#
_entry.id   AF-A0A235BTE1-F1
#
_cell.length_a   1.000
_cell.length_b   1.000
_cell.length_c   1.000
_cell.angle_alpha   90.00
_cell.angle_beta   90.00
_cell.angle_gamma   90.00
#
_symmetry.space_group_name_H-M   'P 1'
#
loop_
_entity.id
_entity.type
_entity.pdbx_description
1 polymer ?
#
loop_
_entity_poly.entity_id
_entity_poly.type
_entity_poly.pdbx_seq_one_letter_code
_entity_poly.pdbx_strand_id
1 'polypeptide(L)' 'MMKRGVYSKRVLPVRLTPEMEDELERLCKETQRPKSYFVRKALAEFLEEESLYRIALERWENKDDTIITAEEMHERLGI' A
#
# COMPACT_ATOMS: atom_id res chain seq x y z
N MET A 1 -23.76 15.38 22.80
CA MET A 1 -22.40 15.43 23.38
C MET A 1 -21.59 14.27 22.79
N MET A 2 -20.85 14.50 21.70
CA MET A 2 -20.09 13.44 21.02
C MET A 2 -18.73 13.26 21.71
N LYS A 3 -18.42 12.03 22.13
CA LYS A 3 -17.11 11.67 22.68
C LYS A 3 -16.06 11.92 21.60
N ARG A 4 -15.12 12.84 21.84
CA ARG A 4 -13.94 13.01 20.99
C ARG A 4 -13.17 11.70 21.03
N GLY A 5 -13.27 10.91 19.97
CA GLY A 5 -12.48 9.70 19.79
C GLY A 5 -11.01 10.05 19.96
N VAL A 6 -10.35 9.36 20.88
CA VAL A 6 -8.93 9.51 21.11
C VAL A 6 -8.23 9.06 19.83
N TYR A 7 -7.77 9.99 19.00
CA TYR A 7 -6.82 9.68 17.95
C TYR A 7 -5.55 9.16 18.62
N SER A 8 -5.43 7.84 18.73
CA SER A 8 -4.21 7.19 19.23
C SER A 8 -3.14 7.39 18.15
N LYS A 9 -2.25 8.37 18.37
CA LYS A 9 -1.07 8.58 17.52
C LYS A 9 -0.13 7.39 17.72
N ARG A 10 -0.19 6.42 16.81
CA ARG A 10 0.72 5.27 16.79
C ARG A 10 2.04 5.67 16.12
N VAL A 11 3.16 5.23 16.68
CA VAL A 11 4.51 5.49 16.18
C VAL A 11 5.21 4.15 15.95
N LEU A 12 5.87 4.01 14.80
CA LEU A 12 6.68 2.85 14.45
C LEU A 12 8.15 3.29 14.31
N PRO A 13 9.05 2.95 15.25
CA PRO A 13 10.47 3.16 15.05
C PRO A 13 11.02 2.13 14.05
N VAL A 14 11.77 2.60 13.06
CA VAL A 14 12.36 1.75 12.01
C VAL A 14 13.87 1.99 12.00
N ARG A 15 14.66 0.92 11.96
CA ARG A 15 16.11 1.00 11.77
C ARG A 15 16.41 1.08 10.28
N LEU A 16 17.29 2.00 9.91
CA LEU A 16 17.75 2.19 8.54
C LEU A 16 19.24 1.81 8.48
N THR A 17 19.68 1.29 7.34
CA THR A 17 21.12 1.26 7.06
C THR A 17 21.59 2.69 6.74
N PRO A 18 22.90 2.99 6.85
CA PRO A 18 23.43 4.31 6.49
C PRO A 18 23.03 4.73 5.07
N GLU A 19 23.07 3.81 4.12
CA GLU A 19 22.76 4.08 2.71
C GLU A 19 21.28 4.46 2.53
N MET A 20 20.36 3.80 3.26
CA MET A 20 18.93 4.14 3.23
C MET A 20 18.68 5.52 3.83
N GLU A 21 19.40 5.88 4.90
CA GLU A 21 19.27 7.20 5.51
C GLU A 21 19.76 8.31 4.58
N ASP A 22 20.92 8.13 3.95
CA ASP A 22 21.50 9.10 3.01
C ASP A 22 20.58 9.34 1.80
N GLU A 23 20.05 8.26 1.23
CA GLU A 23 19.10 8.32 0.12
C GLU A 23 17.80 9.05 0.52
N LEU A 24 17.26 8.72 1.69
CA LEU A 24 16.05 9.34 2.21
C LEU A 24 16.27 10.82 2.51
N GLU A 25 17.44 11.21 3.01
CA GLU A 25 17.79 12.61 3.22
C GLU A 25 17.91 13.39 1.92
N ARG A 26 18.52 12.81 0.88
CA ARG A 26 18.58 13.43 -0.44
C ARG A 26 17.18 13.68 -0.98
N LEU A 27 16.31 12.68 -0.92
CA LEU A 27 14.92 12.78 -1.37
C LEU A 27 14.14 13.86 -0.59
N CYS A 28 14.36 13.96 0.72
CA CYS A 28 13.75 15.00 1.54
C CYS A 28 14.19 16.42 1.11
N LYS A 29 15.48 16.61 0.80
CA LYS A 29 16.04 17.89 0.34
C LYS A 29 15.48 18.31 -1.01
N GLU A 30 15.44 17.37 -1.97
CA GLU A 30 14.98 17.63 -3.35
C GLU A 30 13.48 17.95 -3.41
N THR A 31 12.67 17.31 -2.56
CA THR A 31 11.20 17.41 -2.60
C THR A 31 10.60 18.33 -1.54
N GLN A 32 11.40 18.78 -0.59
CA GLN A 32 10.97 19.51 0.61
C GLN A 32 9.89 18.77 1.42
N ARG A 33 9.96 17.43 1.44
CA ARG A 33 9.06 16.57 2.23
C ARG A 33 9.83 15.93 3.39
N PRO A 34 9.20 15.72 4.55
CA PRO A 34 9.87 15.07 5.68
C PRO A 34 10.04 13.56 5.44
N LYS A 35 11.06 12.94 6.06
CA LYS A 35 11.33 11.48 6.01
C LYS A 35 10.06 10.65 6.22
N SER A 36 9.24 11.05 7.20
CA SER A 36 7.99 10.36 7.54
C SER A 36 6.93 10.34 6.43
N TYR A 37 6.95 11.29 5.49
CA TYR A 37 6.06 11.29 4.33
C TYR A 37 6.35 10.08 3.44
N PHE A 38 7.62 9.88 3.09
CA PHE A 38 8.05 8.77 2.23
C PHE A 38 7.85 7.42 2.89
N VAL A 39 8.23 7.29 4.16
CA VAL A 39 8.04 6.03 4.90
C VAL A 39 6.56 5.66 4.98
N ARG A 40 5.67 6.62 5.25
CA ARG A 40 4.22 6.36 5.26
C ARG A 40 3.69 6.01 3.87
N LYS A 41 4.15 6.71 2.83
CA LYS A 41 3.74 6.47 1.45
C LYS A 41 4.14 5.07 1.00
N ALA A 42 5.41 4.72 1.15
CA ALA A 42 5.94 3.41 0.79
C ALA A 42 5.24 2.28 1.56
N LEU A 43 4.97 2.48 2.86
CA LEU A 43 4.22 1.48 3.65
C LEU A 43 2.78 1.35 3.18
N ALA A 44 2.10 2.44 2.84
CA ALA A 44 0.73 2.39 2.34
C ALA A 44 0.65 1.67 0.98
N GLU A 45 1.53 2.04 0.04
CA GLU A 45 1.63 1.42 -1.29
C GLU A 45 1.96 -0.08 -1.17
N PHE A 46 2.94 -0.44 -0.33
CA PHE A 46 3.29 -1.84 -0.08
C PHE A 46 2.11 -2.64 0.49
N LEU A 47 1.37 -2.10 1.46
CA LEU A 47 0.23 -2.79 2.05
C LEU A 47 -0.93 -2.97 1.05
N GLU A 48 -1.14 -2.00 0.17
CA GLU A 48 -2.14 -2.09 -0.90
C GLU A 48 -1.75 -3.17 -1.91
N GLU A 49 -0.50 -3.17 -2.38
CA GLU A 49 0.03 -4.18 -3.30
C GLU A 49 -0.03 -5.60 -2.70
N GLU A 50 0.41 -5.77 -1.45
CA GLU A 50 0.33 -7.06 -0.75
C GLU A 50 -1.11 -7.54 -0.59
N SER A 51 -2.06 -6.63 -0.34
CA SER A 51 -3.47 -6.98 -0.25
C SER A 51 -4.01 -7.47 -1.60
N LEU A 52 -3.71 -6.76 -2.68
CA LEU A 52 -4.12 -7.15 -4.03
C LEU A 52 -3.48 -8.48 -4.45
N TYR A 53 -2.19 -8.66 -4.17
CA TYR A 53 -1.48 -9.90 -4.43
C TYR A 53 -2.12 -11.10 -3.72
N ARG A 54 -2.49 -10.94 -2.44
CA ARG A 54 -3.16 -11.99 -1.67
C ARG A 54 -4.53 -12.35 -2.24
N ILE A 55 -5.32 -11.34 -2.66
CA ILE A 55 -6.61 -11.59 -3.33
C ILE A 55 -6.39 -12.37 -4.62
N ALA A 56 -5.39 -11.99 -5.42
CA ALA A 56 -5.08 -12.69 -6.67
C ALA A 56 -4.66 -14.15 -6.40
N LEU A 57 -3.82 -14.38 -5.38
CA LEU A 57 -3.38 -15.72 -5.00
C LEU A 57 -4.55 -16.58 -4.49
N GLU A 58 -5.41 -16.04 -3.65
CA GLU A 58 -6.60 -16.73 -3.14
C GLU A 58 -7.52 -17.18 -4.28
N ARG A 59 -7.76 -16.30 -5.26
CA ARG A 59 -8.55 -16.63 -6.45
C ARG A 59 -7.88 -17.67 -7.34
N TRP A 60 -6.55 -17.61 -7.47
CA TRP A 60 -5.78 -18.59 -8.22
C TRP A 60 -5.84 -20.00 -7.58
N GLU A 61 -5.77 -20.07 -6.25
CA GLU A 61 -5.83 -21.33 -5.52
C GLU A 61 -7.24 -21.92 -5.44
N ASN A 62 -8.28 -21.07 -5.52
CA ASN A 62 -9.67 -21.50 -5.48
C ASN A 62 -10.14 -22.09 -6.83
N LYS A 63 -10.12 -23.42 -6.93
CA LYS A 63 -10.56 -24.17 -8.12
C LYS A 63 -12.07 -24.06 -8.41
N ASP A 64 -12.85 -23.61 -7.44
CA ASP A 64 -14.29 -23.41 -7.57
C ASP A 64 -14.64 -21.93 -7.88
N ASP A 65 -13.64 -21.04 -8.03
CA ASP A 65 -13.89 -19.65 -8.42
C ASP A 65 -14.42 -19.60 -9.87
N THR A 66 -15.34 -18.66 -10.11
CA THR A 66 -16.00 -18.54 -11.41
C THR A 66 -15.02 -17.96 -12.43
N ILE A 67 -14.69 -18.75 -13.44
CA ILE A 67 -13.92 -18.31 -14.59
C ILE A 67 -14.90 -17.74 -15.62
N ILE A 68 -14.63 -16.52 -16.07
CA ILE A 68 -15.37 -15.85 -17.16
C ILE A 68 -14.49 -15.77 -18.40
N THR A 69 -15.13 -15.69 -19.56
CA THR A 69 -14.44 -15.47 -20.84
C THR A 69 -13.98 -14.01 -20.98
N ALA A 70 -13.08 -13.76 -21.93
CA ALA A 70 -12.63 -12.39 -22.23
C ALA A 70 -13.80 -11.50 -22.71
N GLU A 71 -14.77 -12.06 -23.42
CA GLU A 71 -15.96 -11.35 -23.90
C GLU A 71 -16.85 -10.90 -22.73
N GLU A 72 -17.16 -11.81 -21.80
CA GLU A 72 -17.91 -11.48 -20.57
C GLU A 72 -17.17 -10.47 -19.68
N MET A 73 -15.83 -10.49 -19.68
CA MET A 73 -15.02 -9.50 -18.97
C MET A 73 -15.15 -8.11 -19.59
N HIS A 74 -15.05 -7.99 -20.92
CA HIS A 74 -15.21 -6.73 -21.64
C HIS A 74 -16.59 -6.11 -21.40
N GLU A 75 -17.66 -6.92 -21.50
CA GLU A 75 -19.02 -6.48 -21.20
C GLU A 75 -19.15 -5.93 -19.77
N ARG A 76 -18.56 -6.60 -18.77
CA ARG A 76 -18.60 -6.14 -17.36
C ARG A 76 -17.80 -4.87 -17.12
N LEU A 77 -16.68 -4.67 -17.81
CA LEU A 77 -15.81 -3.52 -17.66
C LEU A 77 -16.24 -2.32 -18.52
N GLY A 78 -17.18 -2.53 -19.46
CA GLY A 78 -17.64 -1.50 -20.38
C GLY A 78 -16.57 -1.05 -21.37
N ILE A 79 -15.69 -1.98 -21.78
CA ILE A 79 -14.60 -1.77 -22.75
C ILE A 79 -14.77 -2.62 -24.00
#